data_AF-W4AHM6-F1
#
_entry.id   AF-W4AHM6-F1
#
_cell.length_a   1.000
_cell.length_b   1.000
_cell.length_c   1.000
_cell.angle_alpha   90.00
_cell.angle_beta   90.00
_cell.angle_gamma   90.00
#
_symmetry.space_group_name_H-M   'P 1'
#
loop_
_entity.id
_entity.type
_entity.pdbx_description
1 polymer ?
#
loop_
_entity_poly.entity_id
_entity_poly.type
_entity_poly.pdbx_seq_one_letter_code
_entity_poly.pdbx_strand_id
1 'polypeptide(L)'
;MTTRKWAKMAVIGAMASTMLMSTMVQAQVQAKAAPQKEMELNINHWMVTLDVNPVIVNQTALVPLRVIKEYLKPTQLQWNNKTKTVTVSTSTDQVTLKMGSREAKGQGKAYSLSVPAYLKDGRIMVPVRFIAELHNAEVGWDSKERMIYVYTPEVDVSTAEENPDVKLYPVSATKYGRYEGMVVEVEGRRQVFADWYGGDGTRKPIIQYRDMTGDGKPEVVVFYVDGTGTGIYIGKTHVVDAETLKEIPIESLDQAVAGHVESSIEKFADYIAVKIVIDGKETVQRIEDDSEDKSYLNDKLGFGAVVRHSIEEGRLVTLAAGSISPAGFAGDLQITYRYDEESNRFVVDRMEYDRLEEQR
;
A
#
# COMPACT_ATOMS: atom_id res chain seq x y z
N MET A 1 17.52 -50.42 -105.75
CA MET A 1 18.78 -51.20 -105.72
C MET A 1 19.56 -50.81 -104.49
N THR A 2 20.02 -51.79 -103.69
CA THR A 2 21.25 -51.81 -102.84
C THR A 2 21.53 -50.58 -101.95
N THR A 3 21.90 -50.62 -100.67
CA THR A 3 22.31 -51.63 -99.68
C THR A 3 22.60 -50.85 -98.38
N ARG A 4 22.43 -51.52 -97.23
CA ARG A 4 23.17 -51.39 -95.94
C ARG A 4 24.00 -50.11 -95.66
N LYS A 5 23.85 -49.57 -94.44
CA LYS A 5 24.83 -49.74 -93.32
C LYS A 5 24.34 -49.07 -92.03
N TRP A 6 24.52 -49.76 -90.91
CA TRP A 6 24.45 -49.22 -89.55
C TRP A 6 25.86 -48.90 -89.05
N ALA A 7 26.04 -47.82 -88.28
CA ALA A 7 26.98 -47.74 -87.16
C ALA A 7 26.81 -46.47 -86.30
N LYS A 8 26.51 -46.72 -85.01
CA LYS A 8 27.04 -46.09 -83.78
C LYS A 8 26.53 -44.72 -83.27
N MET A 9 25.73 -44.83 -82.20
CA MET A 9 25.80 -44.17 -80.88
C MET A 9 26.36 -42.73 -80.75
N ALA A 10 25.52 -41.85 -80.20
CA ALA A 10 25.84 -41.05 -79.01
C ALA A 10 24.54 -40.62 -78.29
N VAL A 11 24.61 -40.59 -76.97
CA VAL A 11 23.56 -40.29 -75.98
C VAL A 11 23.35 -38.76 -75.88
N ILE A 12 22.12 -38.33 -75.56
CA ILE A 12 21.75 -37.35 -74.50
C ILE A 12 20.35 -36.78 -74.78
N GLY A 13 19.45 -36.98 -73.81
CA GLY A 13 18.55 -35.96 -73.25
C GLY A 13 17.42 -35.40 -74.11
N ALA A 14 16.17 -35.70 -73.72
CA ALA A 14 15.21 -34.71 -73.20
C ALA A 14 13.83 -35.36 -73.06
N MET A 15 13.38 -35.53 -71.81
CA MET A 15 11.98 -35.76 -71.48
C MET A 15 11.28 -34.41 -71.30
N ALA A 16 10.08 -34.26 -71.86
CA ALA A 16 9.08 -33.35 -71.34
C ALA A 16 7.69 -33.90 -71.72
N SER A 17 7.05 -34.60 -70.78
CA SER A 17 5.61 -34.92 -70.84
C SER A 17 4.86 -33.98 -69.91
N THR A 18 3.81 -33.40 -70.46
CA THR A 18 2.88 -32.45 -69.89
C THR A 18 2.08 -33.01 -68.72
N MET A 19 2.08 -32.31 -67.58
CA MET A 19 1.12 -32.53 -66.48
C MET A 19 0.42 -31.20 -66.17
N LEU A 20 -0.92 -31.23 -66.21
CA LEU A 20 -1.81 -30.17 -65.77
C LEU A 20 -1.61 -29.91 -64.27
N MET A 21 -1.19 -28.69 -63.89
CA MET A 21 -1.30 -28.21 -62.52
C MET A 21 -2.17 -26.96 -62.48
N SER A 22 -3.36 -27.14 -61.92
CA SER A 22 -4.25 -26.09 -61.43
C SER A 22 -3.52 -25.17 -60.46
N THR A 23 -3.41 -23.89 -60.81
CA THR A 23 -2.84 -22.84 -59.96
C THR A 23 -3.84 -22.46 -58.86
N MET A 24 -3.70 -23.06 -57.69
CA MET A 24 -4.18 -22.42 -56.46
C MET A 24 -3.19 -21.33 -56.08
N VAL A 25 -3.58 -20.07 -56.27
CA VAL A 25 -2.90 -18.94 -55.65
C VAL A 25 -3.21 -19.00 -54.16
N GLN A 26 -2.34 -19.61 -53.37
CA GLN A 26 -2.39 -19.46 -51.91
C GLN A 26 -1.88 -18.07 -51.56
N ALA A 27 -2.82 -17.15 -51.30
CA ALA A 27 -2.50 -15.90 -50.63
C ALA A 27 -2.03 -16.23 -49.20
N GLN A 28 -0.72 -16.17 -48.98
CA GLN A 28 -0.16 -16.22 -47.63
C GLN A 28 -0.52 -14.91 -46.92
N VAL A 29 -1.57 -14.93 -46.12
CA VAL A 29 -1.83 -13.86 -45.16
C VAL A 29 -0.77 -13.96 -44.07
N GLN A 30 0.28 -13.14 -44.15
CA GLN A 30 1.21 -12.95 -43.03
C GLN A 30 0.43 -12.27 -41.90
N ALA A 31 0.09 -13.03 -40.86
CA ALA A 31 -0.49 -12.51 -39.64
C ALA A 31 0.54 -11.58 -38.97
N LYS A 32 0.25 -10.27 -38.97
CA LYS A 32 1.00 -9.28 -38.20
C LYS A 32 0.77 -9.57 -36.72
N ALA A 33 1.84 -9.90 -35.98
CA ALA A 33 1.76 -10.18 -34.55
C ALA A 33 1.04 -9.04 -33.81
N ALA A 34 0.12 -9.38 -32.91
CA ALA A 34 -0.54 -8.42 -32.05
C ALA A 34 0.52 -7.66 -31.22
N PRO A 35 0.34 -6.34 -30.98
CA PRO A 35 1.28 -5.59 -30.18
C PRO A 35 1.36 -6.18 -28.77
N GLN A 36 2.58 -6.49 -28.34
CA GLN A 36 2.85 -7.05 -27.02
C GLN A 36 2.54 -5.99 -25.95
N LYS A 37 1.87 -6.38 -24.84
CA LYS A 37 1.60 -5.51 -23.68
C LYS A 37 2.87 -4.72 -23.31
N GLU A 38 2.75 -3.43 -23.02
CA GLU A 38 3.89 -2.62 -22.61
C GLU A 38 4.38 -3.04 -21.22
N MET A 39 5.64 -2.75 -20.90
CA MET A 39 6.16 -3.05 -19.57
C MET A 39 5.74 -1.98 -18.59
N GLU A 40 5.19 -2.43 -17.48
CA GLU A 40 4.74 -1.57 -16.39
C GLU A 40 5.77 -1.60 -15.25
N LEU A 41 5.83 -0.52 -14.48
CA LEU A 41 6.72 -0.39 -13.33
C LEU A 41 5.90 -0.11 -12.09
N ASN A 42 6.11 -0.94 -11.08
CA ASN A 42 5.55 -0.79 -9.76
C ASN A 42 6.69 -0.52 -8.78
N ILE A 43 6.67 0.62 -8.09
CA ILE A 43 7.66 0.95 -7.06
C ILE A 43 6.90 1.10 -5.75
N ASN A 44 7.27 0.33 -4.73
CA ASN A 44 6.61 0.31 -3.42
C ASN A 44 5.07 0.27 -3.57
N HIS A 45 4.56 -0.66 -4.39
CA HIS A 45 3.15 -0.85 -4.71
C HIS A 45 2.49 0.24 -5.58
N TRP A 46 3.17 1.34 -5.92
CA TRP A 46 2.65 2.39 -6.82
C TRP A 46 2.91 2.08 -8.28
N MET A 47 1.86 2.15 -9.11
CA MET A 47 1.98 2.11 -10.56
C MET A 47 2.59 3.42 -11.07
N VAL A 48 3.81 3.33 -11.59
CA VAL A 48 4.56 4.50 -12.07
C VAL A 48 4.12 4.85 -13.48
N THR A 49 3.67 6.09 -13.67
CA THR A 49 3.45 6.63 -15.01
C THR A 49 4.80 6.99 -15.62
N LEU A 50 5.13 6.35 -16.75
CA LEU A 50 6.43 6.53 -17.40
C LEU A 50 6.27 7.38 -18.66
N ASP A 51 7.11 8.40 -18.78
CA ASP A 51 7.22 9.20 -20.00
C ASP A 51 8.08 8.52 -21.08
N VAL A 52 8.87 7.52 -20.68
CA VAL A 52 9.62 6.62 -21.56
C VAL A 52 9.49 5.19 -21.05
N ASN A 53 8.98 4.31 -21.91
CA ASN A 53 8.74 2.92 -21.56
C ASN A 53 10.03 2.17 -21.17
N PRO A 54 9.96 1.26 -20.17
CA PRO A 54 11.06 0.38 -19.83
C PRO A 54 11.47 -0.45 -21.04
N VAL A 55 12.71 -0.92 -21.05
CA VAL A 55 13.22 -1.80 -22.11
C VAL A 55 14.02 -2.95 -21.53
N ILE A 56 13.99 -4.10 -22.20
CA ILE A 56 14.88 -5.21 -21.87
C ILE A 56 16.05 -5.18 -22.85
N VAL A 57 17.27 -5.06 -22.33
CA VAL A 57 18.52 -5.15 -23.09
C VAL A 57 19.37 -6.23 -22.44
N ASN A 58 19.78 -7.24 -23.21
CA ASN A 58 20.59 -8.37 -22.71
C ASN A 58 20.00 -8.98 -21.42
N GLN A 59 18.70 -9.29 -21.44
CA GLN A 59 17.95 -9.85 -20.29
C GLN A 59 17.91 -8.95 -19.04
N THR A 60 18.36 -7.69 -19.14
CA THR A 60 18.28 -6.70 -18.07
C THR A 60 17.16 -5.72 -18.38
N ALA A 61 16.26 -5.50 -17.43
CA ALA A 61 15.28 -4.43 -17.51
C ALA A 61 15.93 -3.08 -17.17
N LEU A 62 15.73 -2.09 -18.04
CA LEU A 62 16.15 -0.71 -17.84
C LEU A 62 14.94 0.20 -17.73
N VAL A 63 15.02 1.13 -16.78
CA VAL A 63 13.98 2.11 -16.49
C VAL A 63 14.56 3.53 -16.50
N PRO A 64 13.75 4.58 -16.69
CA PRO A 64 14.20 5.95 -16.58
C PRO A 64 14.70 6.26 -15.16
N LEU A 65 15.93 6.77 -15.01
CA LEU A 65 16.54 7.07 -13.70
C LEU A 65 15.70 8.06 -12.87
N ARG A 66 14.90 8.93 -13.50
CA ARG A 66 14.09 9.94 -12.80
C ARG A 66 13.10 9.33 -11.81
N VAL A 67 12.60 8.11 -12.07
CA VAL A 67 11.58 7.46 -11.24
C VAL A 67 11.98 7.36 -9.77
N ILE A 68 13.29 7.32 -9.48
CA ILE A 68 13.80 7.24 -8.11
C ILE A 68 13.55 8.50 -7.28
N LYS A 69 13.38 9.66 -7.91
CA LYS A 69 13.16 10.92 -7.19
C LYS A 69 11.75 11.03 -6.62
N GLU A 70 10.81 10.35 -7.27
CA GLU A 70 9.38 10.48 -7.01
C GLU A 70 8.86 9.33 -6.15
N TYR A 71 9.39 8.11 -6.35
CA TYR A 71 8.80 6.90 -5.77
C TYR A 71 9.72 6.13 -4.82
N LEU A 72 10.95 6.62 -4.58
CA LEU A 72 11.88 6.04 -3.60
C LEU A 72 12.32 7.12 -2.59
N LYS A 73 13.23 6.74 -1.67
CA LYS A 73 13.79 7.66 -0.66
C LYS A 73 14.32 8.96 -1.28
N PRO A 74 14.28 10.11 -0.56
CA PRO A 74 14.66 11.42 -1.09
C PRO A 74 15.98 11.42 -1.86
N THR A 75 15.91 11.75 -3.15
CA THR A 75 17.05 11.67 -4.06
C THR A 75 17.16 12.90 -4.96
N GLN A 76 18.36 13.50 -4.99
CA GLN A 76 18.69 14.59 -5.90
C GLN A 76 19.42 14.07 -7.14
N LEU A 77 19.02 14.56 -8.32
CA LEU A 77 19.70 14.29 -9.59
C LEU A 77 20.29 15.58 -10.14
N GLN A 78 21.57 15.58 -10.48
CA GLN A 78 22.26 16.69 -11.13
C GLN A 78 22.93 16.20 -12.42
N TRP A 79 22.63 16.87 -13.54
CA TRP A 79 23.18 16.51 -14.85
C TRP A 79 24.29 17.47 -15.29
N ASN A 80 25.42 16.93 -15.72
CA ASN A 80 26.50 17.67 -16.37
C ASN A 80 26.56 17.30 -17.86
N ASN A 81 26.12 18.23 -18.71
CA ASN A 81 26.08 17.99 -20.16
C ASN A 81 27.46 17.97 -20.82
N LYS A 82 28.49 18.62 -20.24
CA LYS A 82 29.84 18.66 -20.80
C LYS A 82 30.54 17.32 -20.67
N THR A 83 30.43 16.70 -19.49
CA THR A 83 31.08 15.41 -19.19
C THR A 83 30.17 14.20 -19.46
N LYS A 84 28.89 14.46 -19.77
CA LYS A 84 27.82 13.45 -19.92
C LYS A 84 27.71 12.58 -18.67
N THR A 85 27.58 13.24 -17.54
CA THR A 85 27.60 12.63 -16.21
C THR A 85 26.36 13.03 -15.42
N VAL A 86 25.76 12.07 -14.72
CA VAL A 86 24.73 12.34 -13.70
C VAL A 86 25.31 12.08 -12.31
N THR A 87 25.04 12.99 -11.38
CA THR A 87 25.30 12.82 -9.96
C THR A 87 23.96 12.55 -9.27
N VAL A 88 23.90 11.45 -8.53
CA VAL A 88 22.76 10.98 -7.73
C VAL A 88 23.14 11.16 -6.27
N SER A 89 22.45 12.04 -5.55
CA SER A 89 22.67 12.25 -4.12
C SER A 89 21.48 11.71 -3.34
N THR A 90 21.74 10.77 -2.42
CA THR A 90 20.77 10.25 -1.45
C THR A 90 21.09 10.82 -0.06
N SER A 91 20.36 10.41 0.98
CA SER A 91 20.69 10.79 2.36
C SER A 91 22.02 10.21 2.87
N THR A 92 22.52 9.12 2.27
CA THR A 92 23.66 8.35 2.77
C THR A 92 24.84 8.25 1.80
N ASP A 93 24.65 8.52 0.52
CA ASP A 93 25.69 8.39 -0.51
C ASP A 93 25.52 9.41 -1.65
N GLN A 94 26.62 9.71 -2.34
CA GLN A 94 26.64 10.50 -3.57
C GLN A 94 27.35 9.71 -4.66
N VAL A 95 26.58 9.31 -5.68
CA VAL A 95 27.03 8.43 -6.74
C VAL A 95 27.10 9.17 -8.08
N THR A 96 28.22 9.03 -8.77
CA THR A 96 28.48 9.64 -10.07
C THR A 96 28.49 8.57 -11.16
N LEU A 97 27.67 8.77 -12.19
CA LEU A 97 27.49 7.85 -13.32
C LEU A 97 27.72 8.56 -14.65
N LYS A 98 28.66 8.06 -15.46
CA LYS A 98 28.95 8.57 -16.80
C LYS A 98 28.21 7.76 -17.87
N MET A 99 27.62 8.42 -18.86
CA MET A 99 26.95 7.73 -19.96
C MET A 99 27.91 6.83 -20.73
N GLY A 100 27.43 5.63 -21.11
CA GLY A 100 28.23 4.57 -21.72
C GLY A 100 29.12 3.79 -20.75
N SER A 101 29.18 4.19 -19.47
CA SER A 101 29.92 3.45 -18.44
C SER A 101 29.09 2.29 -17.90
N ARG A 102 29.77 1.18 -17.58
CA ARG A 102 29.24 0.08 -16.76
C ARG A 102 29.55 0.25 -15.27
N GLU A 103 30.16 1.36 -14.89
CA GLU A 103 30.56 1.64 -13.52
C GLU A 103 30.01 3.00 -13.08
N ALA A 104 29.42 3.03 -11.89
CA ALA A 104 29.10 4.25 -11.16
C ALA A 104 29.93 4.30 -9.87
N LYS A 105 30.37 5.50 -9.48
CA LYS A 105 31.29 5.70 -8.35
C LYS A 105 30.62 6.49 -7.23
N GLY A 106 30.47 5.86 -6.06
CA GLY A 106 30.00 6.48 -4.81
C GLY A 106 31.15 6.94 -3.91
N GLN A 107 30.84 7.34 -2.68
CA GLN A 107 31.82 7.74 -1.66
C GLN A 107 32.65 6.53 -1.16
N GLY A 108 33.60 6.06 -1.98
CA GLY A 108 34.47 4.92 -1.66
C GLY A 108 33.93 3.54 -2.09
N LYS A 109 32.72 3.49 -2.67
CA LYS A 109 32.09 2.27 -3.21
C LYS A 109 31.92 2.37 -4.73
N ALA A 110 32.20 1.29 -5.45
CA ALA A 110 31.90 1.19 -6.89
C ALA A 110 30.64 0.34 -7.11
N TYR A 111 29.77 0.78 -8.01
CA TYR A 111 28.55 0.08 -8.41
C TYR A 111 28.71 -0.41 -9.85
N SER A 112 28.57 -1.71 -10.07
CA SER A 112 28.70 -2.32 -11.40
C SER A 112 27.33 -2.46 -12.06
N LEU A 113 27.22 -2.02 -13.30
CA LEU A 113 26.00 -2.10 -14.09
C LEU A 113 26.12 -3.23 -15.12
N SER A 114 25.13 -4.13 -15.15
CA SER A 114 25.07 -5.22 -16.13
C SER A 114 24.96 -4.72 -17.57
N VAL A 115 24.28 -3.59 -17.77
CA VAL A 115 24.15 -2.86 -19.03
C VAL A 115 24.57 -1.41 -18.81
N PRO A 116 25.40 -0.81 -19.68
CA PRO A 116 25.81 0.58 -19.54
C PRO A 116 24.60 1.52 -19.50
N ALA A 117 24.69 2.57 -18.70
CA ALA A 117 23.68 3.64 -18.72
C ALA A 117 23.74 4.40 -20.04
N TYR A 118 22.59 4.72 -20.63
CA TYR A 118 22.52 5.47 -21.88
C TYR A 118 21.32 6.41 -21.94
N LEU A 119 21.31 7.29 -22.94
CA LEU A 119 20.21 8.22 -23.18
C LEU A 119 19.24 7.64 -24.20
N LYS A 120 17.95 7.60 -23.86
CA LYS A 120 16.84 7.23 -24.74
C LYS A 120 15.76 8.30 -24.62
N ASP A 121 15.37 8.92 -25.73
CA ASP A 121 14.28 9.92 -25.77
C ASP A 121 14.44 11.04 -24.70
N GLY A 122 15.68 11.47 -24.48
CA GLY A 122 16.01 12.49 -23.48
C GLY A 122 15.91 12.03 -22.02
N ARG A 123 15.85 10.72 -21.76
CA ARG A 123 15.91 10.10 -20.43
C ARG A 123 17.16 9.26 -20.27
N ILE A 124 17.71 9.28 -19.06
CA ILE A 124 18.81 8.39 -18.68
C ILE A 124 18.19 7.04 -18.32
N MET A 125 18.53 6.00 -19.07
CA MET A 125 18.10 4.64 -18.82
C MET A 125 19.18 3.90 -18.03
N VAL A 126 18.79 3.27 -16.93
CA VAL A 126 19.69 2.49 -16.06
C VAL A 126 19.09 1.12 -15.75
N PRO A 127 19.90 0.09 -15.45
CA PRO A 127 19.39 -1.16 -14.93
C PRO A 127 18.56 -0.95 -13.66
N VAL A 128 17.39 -1.56 -13.57
CA VAL A 128 16.53 -1.45 -12.37
C VAL A 128 17.24 -1.93 -11.10
N ARG A 129 18.15 -2.91 -11.21
CA ARG A 129 18.95 -3.39 -10.08
C ARG A 129 19.90 -2.32 -9.53
N PHE A 130 20.44 -1.43 -10.37
CA PHE A 130 21.28 -0.33 -9.90
C PHE A 130 20.48 0.63 -9.01
N ILE A 131 19.23 0.93 -9.40
CA ILE A 131 18.30 1.70 -8.57
C ILE A 131 18.05 1.00 -7.23
N ALA A 132 17.81 -0.31 -7.27
CA ALA A 132 17.56 -1.07 -6.07
C ALA A 132 18.77 -1.07 -5.13
N GLU A 133 19.98 -1.31 -5.63
CA GLU A 133 21.22 -1.27 -4.83
C GLU A 133 21.49 0.10 -4.19
N LEU A 134 21.18 1.20 -4.89
CA LEU A 134 21.30 2.56 -4.35
C LEU A 134 20.39 2.80 -3.14
N HIS A 135 19.20 2.18 -3.14
CA HIS A 135 18.17 2.41 -2.15
C HIS A 135 18.01 1.27 -1.13
N ASN A 136 18.91 0.28 -1.19
CA ASN A 136 18.78 -0.97 -0.46
C ASN A 136 17.42 -1.65 -0.71
N ALA A 137 16.97 -1.66 -1.97
CA ALA A 137 15.70 -2.20 -2.42
C ALA A 137 15.88 -3.59 -3.06
N GLU A 138 14.77 -4.29 -3.25
CA GLU A 138 14.62 -5.56 -3.96
C GLU A 138 13.92 -5.34 -5.30
N VAL A 139 14.13 -6.26 -6.26
CA VAL A 139 13.53 -6.20 -7.59
C VAL A 139 12.83 -7.52 -7.92
N GLY A 140 11.57 -7.44 -8.34
CA GLY A 140 10.79 -8.54 -8.89
C GLY A 140 10.46 -8.34 -10.38
N TRP A 141 10.14 -9.44 -11.07
CA TRP A 141 9.67 -9.42 -12.47
C TRP A 141 8.54 -10.43 -12.64
N ASP A 142 7.37 -9.96 -13.06
CA ASP A 142 6.27 -10.81 -13.52
C ASP A 142 6.25 -10.80 -15.05
N SER A 143 6.57 -11.96 -15.63
CA SER A 143 6.61 -12.13 -17.09
C SER A 143 5.23 -12.18 -17.75
N LYS A 144 4.21 -12.63 -17.02
CA LYS A 144 2.83 -12.75 -17.52
C LYS A 144 2.19 -11.38 -17.61
N GLU A 145 2.33 -10.58 -16.54
CA GLU A 145 1.80 -9.22 -16.49
C GLU A 145 2.74 -8.18 -17.10
N ARG A 146 3.97 -8.57 -17.44
CA ARG A 146 5.06 -7.71 -17.90
C ARG A 146 5.36 -6.55 -16.94
N MET A 147 5.39 -6.88 -15.65
CA MET A 147 5.53 -5.90 -14.58
C MET A 147 6.87 -6.03 -13.87
N ILE A 148 7.57 -4.91 -13.74
CA ILE A 148 8.78 -4.78 -12.92
C ILE A 148 8.34 -4.27 -11.55
N TYR A 149 8.78 -4.95 -10.48
CA TYR A 149 8.54 -4.50 -9.11
C TYR A 149 9.84 -4.02 -8.48
N VAL A 150 9.81 -2.90 -7.76
CA VAL A 150 10.91 -2.41 -6.93
C VAL A 150 10.38 -2.16 -5.53
N TYR A 151 10.99 -2.76 -4.52
CA TYR A 151 10.55 -2.68 -3.14
C TYR A 151 11.68 -2.28 -2.23
N THR A 152 11.57 -1.15 -1.54
CA THR A 152 12.47 -0.91 -0.40
C THR A 152 11.97 -1.70 0.80
N PRO A 153 12.80 -2.51 1.48
CA PRO A 153 12.53 -2.97 2.83
C PRO A 153 12.40 -1.71 3.70
N GLU A 154 11.17 -1.34 4.03
CA GLU A 154 10.90 -0.12 4.79
C GLU A 154 10.83 -0.39 6.29
N VAL A 155 11.37 0.59 7.00
CA VAL A 155 11.21 0.83 8.43
C VAL A 155 9.71 0.82 8.74
N ASP A 156 9.31 0.15 9.83
CA ASP A 156 7.90 -0.04 10.29
C ASP A 156 7.17 -1.29 9.79
N VAL A 157 7.90 -2.39 9.56
CA VAL A 157 7.28 -3.71 9.63
C VAL A 157 6.81 -3.97 11.06
N SER A 158 5.51 -4.23 11.21
CA SER A 158 4.92 -4.81 12.40
C SER A 158 4.64 -6.28 12.13
N THR A 159 4.88 -7.12 13.12
CA THR A 159 4.74 -8.58 13.02
C THR A 159 3.84 -9.04 14.16
N ALA A 160 2.91 -9.95 13.87
CA ALA A 160 2.03 -10.49 14.89
C ALA A 160 2.86 -11.38 15.82
N GLU A 161 2.72 -11.19 17.13
CA GLU A 161 3.44 -12.03 18.10
C GLU A 161 2.97 -13.49 18.02
N GLU A 162 1.69 -13.69 17.67
CA GLU A 162 1.08 -15.01 17.55
C GLU A 162 1.55 -15.79 16.30
N ASN A 163 1.98 -15.08 15.24
CA ASN A 163 2.51 -15.70 14.03
C ASN A 163 3.52 -14.77 13.30
N PRO A 164 4.82 -15.10 13.25
CA PRO A 164 5.84 -14.25 12.65
C PRO A 164 5.74 -14.12 11.12
N ASP A 165 4.97 -15.00 10.47
CA ASP A 165 4.68 -14.93 9.03
C ASP A 165 3.46 -14.05 8.72
N VAL A 166 2.86 -13.43 9.75
CA VAL A 166 1.84 -12.39 9.62
C VAL A 166 2.47 -11.03 9.87
N LYS A 167 2.48 -10.20 8.84
CA LYS A 167 3.19 -8.91 8.82
C LYS A 167 2.29 -7.81 8.28
N LEU A 168 2.56 -6.61 8.77
CA LEU A 168 2.00 -5.37 8.25
C LEU A 168 3.16 -4.42 7.96
N TYR A 169 3.11 -3.79 6.80
CA TYR A 169 4.04 -2.75 6.44
C TYR A 169 3.34 -1.68 5.62
N PRO A 170 3.76 -0.41 5.71
CA PRO A 170 3.19 0.64 4.91
C PRO A 170 3.50 0.41 3.42
N VAL A 171 2.58 0.85 2.56
CA VAL A 171 2.84 1.00 1.12
C VAL A 171 3.91 2.09 0.91
N SER A 172 3.76 3.21 1.61
CA SER A 172 4.77 4.25 1.78
C SER A 172 4.56 4.98 3.10
N ALA A 173 5.63 5.57 3.64
CA ALA A 173 5.57 6.48 4.77
C ALA A 173 6.20 7.84 4.42
N THR A 174 5.52 8.92 4.78
CA THR A 174 6.08 10.28 4.65
C THR A 174 7.22 10.49 5.64
N LYS A 175 7.99 11.58 5.48
CA LYS A 175 9.07 11.95 6.43
C LYS A 175 8.60 12.19 7.87
N TYR A 176 7.30 12.36 8.08
CA TYR A 176 6.66 12.55 9.39
C TYR A 176 6.02 11.24 9.91
N GLY A 177 6.26 10.11 9.23
CA GLY A 177 5.73 8.80 9.59
C GLY A 177 4.21 8.66 9.42
N ARG A 178 3.63 9.45 8.51
CA ARG A 178 2.29 9.23 8.00
C ARG A 178 2.32 8.15 6.92
N TYR A 179 1.61 7.05 7.14
CA TYR A 179 1.38 5.93 6.24
C TYR A 179 0.37 6.28 5.15
N GLU A 180 0.70 5.91 3.91
CA GLU A 180 -0.11 6.11 2.71
C GLU A 180 -0.52 4.77 2.12
N GLY A 181 -1.46 4.10 2.79
CA GLY A 181 -1.84 2.72 2.50
C GLY A 181 -0.96 1.72 3.25
N MET A 182 -1.48 0.51 3.40
CA MET A 182 -0.80 -0.59 4.09
C MET A 182 -0.90 -1.89 3.31
N VAL A 183 0.04 -2.79 3.56
CA VAL A 183 0.06 -4.15 3.03
C VAL A 183 -0.04 -5.11 4.20
N VAL A 184 -1.08 -5.94 4.17
CA VAL A 184 -1.19 -7.10 5.07
C VAL A 184 -0.62 -8.30 4.34
N GLU A 185 0.34 -8.97 4.97
CA GLU A 185 0.94 -10.22 4.50
C GLU A 185 0.61 -11.34 5.49
N VAL A 186 0.06 -12.44 4.99
CA VAL A 186 -0.22 -13.66 5.75
C VAL A 186 0.43 -14.82 5.00
N GLU A 187 1.49 -15.39 5.57
CA GLU A 187 2.17 -16.57 5.03
C GLU A 187 2.60 -16.38 3.55
N GLY A 188 3.11 -15.20 3.24
CA GLY A 188 3.56 -14.81 1.90
C GLY A 188 2.46 -14.37 0.93
N ARG A 189 1.17 -14.52 1.27
CA ARG A 189 0.05 -13.94 0.53
C ARG A 189 -0.13 -12.48 0.96
N ARG A 190 -0.37 -11.58 0.00
CA ARG A 190 -0.37 -10.13 0.25
C ARG A 190 -1.65 -9.49 -0.26
N GLN A 191 -2.19 -8.56 0.51
CA GLN A 191 -3.25 -7.65 0.10
C GLN A 191 -2.84 -6.21 0.40
N VAL A 192 -3.08 -5.33 -0.58
CA VAL A 192 -2.86 -3.89 -0.44
C VAL A 192 -4.18 -3.21 -0.06
N PHE A 193 -4.14 -2.44 1.02
CA PHE A 193 -5.21 -1.56 1.47
C PHE A 193 -4.79 -0.11 1.25
N ALA A 194 -5.12 0.42 0.07
CA ALA A 194 -4.66 1.74 -0.36
C ALA A 194 -5.29 2.89 0.44
N ASP A 195 -6.46 2.66 1.03
CA ASP A 195 -7.26 3.60 1.81
C ASP A 195 -6.93 3.62 3.31
N TRP A 196 -6.03 2.73 3.76
CA TRP A 196 -5.54 2.71 5.13
C TRP A 196 -4.48 3.79 5.35
N TYR A 197 -4.95 5.00 5.56
CA TYR A 197 -4.14 6.18 5.87
C TYR A 197 -4.05 6.42 7.39
N GLY A 198 -2.90 6.90 7.84
CA GLY A 198 -2.70 7.44 9.18
C GLY A 198 -1.25 7.40 9.59
N GLY A 199 -0.92 7.13 10.84
CA GLY A 199 0.43 7.23 11.37
C GLY A 199 0.80 8.64 11.81
N ASP A 200 1.48 8.73 12.95
CA ASP A 200 2.04 9.98 13.49
C ASP A 200 3.58 9.96 13.57
N GLY A 201 4.22 8.90 13.06
CA GLY A 201 5.66 8.68 13.08
C GLY A 201 6.27 8.45 14.47
N THR A 202 5.47 8.41 15.53
CA THR A 202 5.95 8.17 16.89
C THR A 202 5.70 6.74 17.36
N ARG A 203 4.67 6.09 16.81
CA ARG A 203 4.26 4.74 17.18
C ARG A 203 4.06 3.89 15.93
N LYS A 204 4.64 2.68 15.97
CA LYS A 204 4.39 1.66 14.97
C LYS A 204 2.96 1.11 15.11
N PRO A 205 2.34 0.66 14.02
CA PRO A 205 1.14 -0.14 14.10
C PRO A 205 1.35 -1.38 14.99
N ILE A 206 0.32 -1.82 15.66
CA ILE A 206 0.29 -3.10 16.37
C ILE A 206 -0.60 -4.01 15.54
N ILE A 207 -0.18 -5.26 15.37
CA ILE A 207 -1.00 -6.28 14.73
C ILE A 207 -1.14 -7.49 15.63
N GLN A 208 -2.31 -8.10 15.60
CA GLN A 208 -2.63 -9.34 16.30
C GLN A 208 -3.23 -10.34 15.32
N TYR A 209 -2.96 -11.63 15.53
CA TYR A 209 -3.46 -12.71 14.69
C TYR A 209 -4.26 -13.69 15.53
N ARG A 210 -5.60 -13.62 15.45
CA ARG A 210 -6.50 -14.38 16.32
C ARG A 210 -7.92 -14.43 15.76
N ASP A 211 -8.68 -15.44 16.19
CA ASP A 211 -10.09 -15.60 15.85
C ASP A 211 -10.94 -14.53 16.53
N MET A 212 -11.53 -13.65 15.72
CA MET A 212 -12.42 -12.56 16.14
C MET A 212 -13.87 -12.80 15.71
N THR A 213 -14.12 -13.73 14.78
CA THR A 213 -15.45 -14.05 14.26
C THR A 213 -16.11 -15.25 14.96
N GLY A 214 -15.32 -16.07 15.66
CA GLY A 214 -15.74 -17.27 16.36
C GLY A 214 -15.83 -18.51 15.49
N ASP A 215 -15.31 -18.47 14.25
CA ASP A 215 -15.38 -19.56 13.29
C ASP A 215 -14.19 -20.56 13.39
N GLY A 216 -13.28 -20.32 14.32
CA GLY A 216 -12.06 -21.10 14.54
C GLY A 216 -10.90 -20.72 13.62
N LYS A 217 -11.06 -19.71 12.77
CA LYS A 217 -10.03 -19.19 11.88
C LYS A 217 -9.62 -17.79 12.35
N PRO A 218 -8.34 -17.43 12.20
CA PRO A 218 -7.85 -16.15 12.68
C PRO A 218 -8.11 -15.02 11.70
N GLU A 219 -8.34 -13.83 12.26
CA GLU A 219 -8.26 -12.55 11.58
C GLU A 219 -6.93 -11.85 11.92
N VAL A 220 -6.50 -10.96 11.02
CA VAL A 220 -5.47 -9.97 11.30
C VAL A 220 -6.16 -8.71 11.81
N VAL A 221 -5.93 -8.37 13.07
CA VAL A 221 -6.42 -7.12 13.66
C VAL A 221 -5.28 -6.11 13.70
N VAL A 222 -5.52 -4.93 13.14
CA VAL A 222 -4.53 -3.87 13.01
C VAL A 222 -4.95 -2.67 13.83
N PHE A 223 -4.02 -2.12 14.60
CA PHE A 223 -4.19 -0.89 15.38
C PHE A 223 -3.10 0.10 15.04
N TYR A 224 -3.44 1.35 14.74
CA TYR A 224 -2.45 2.42 14.61
C TYR A 224 -3.06 3.77 14.95
N VAL A 225 -2.22 4.79 15.08
CA VAL A 225 -2.63 6.14 15.43
C VAL A 225 -2.74 6.98 14.17
N ASP A 226 -3.87 7.66 13.93
CA ASP A 226 -4.07 8.56 12.78
C ASP A 226 -3.73 10.03 13.10
N GLY A 227 -3.88 10.42 14.37
CA GLY A 227 -3.59 11.78 14.81
C GLY A 227 -3.36 11.90 16.31
N THR A 228 -2.39 12.73 16.70
CA THR A 228 -2.07 13.07 18.10
C THR A 228 -1.87 14.57 18.30
N GLY A 229 -2.13 15.05 19.51
CA GLY A 229 -1.95 16.45 19.89
C GLY A 229 -2.39 16.70 21.32
N THR A 230 -2.31 17.95 21.78
CA THR A 230 -2.82 18.35 23.10
C THR A 230 -4.33 18.15 23.12
N GLY A 231 -4.80 17.10 23.80
CA GLY A 231 -6.21 16.75 23.89
C GLY A 231 -6.75 15.92 22.71
N ILE A 232 -5.90 15.48 21.77
CA ILE A 232 -6.31 14.66 20.62
C ILE A 232 -5.50 13.36 20.58
N TYR A 233 -6.20 12.24 20.49
CA TYR A 233 -5.62 10.92 20.19
C TYR A 233 -6.63 10.13 19.37
N ILE A 234 -6.34 9.87 18.11
CA ILE A 234 -7.26 9.17 17.21
C ILE A 234 -6.62 7.84 16.85
N GLY A 235 -7.05 6.77 17.52
CA GLY A 235 -6.77 5.41 17.09
C GLY A 235 -7.59 5.04 15.86
N LYS A 236 -7.03 4.14 15.05
CA LYS A 236 -7.71 3.42 13.98
C LYS A 236 -7.57 1.93 14.21
N THR A 237 -8.60 1.20 13.81
CA THR A 237 -8.60 -0.26 13.83
C THR A 237 -9.16 -0.81 12.53
N HIS A 238 -8.58 -1.92 12.09
CA HIS A 238 -9.05 -2.69 10.95
C HIS A 238 -9.00 -4.18 11.29
N VAL A 239 -9.92 -4.96 10.72
CA VAL A 239 -9.96 -6.42 10.86
C VAL A 239 -9.97 -7.03 9.47
N VAL A 240 -9.08 -7.97 9.21
CA VAL A 240 -8.93 -8.64 7.92
C VAL A 240 -9.05 -10.14 8.11
N ASP A 241 -9.95 -10.77 7.36
CA ASP A 241 -10.05 -12.22 7.27
C ASP A 241 -8.74 -12.78 6.69
N ALA A 242 -8.05 -13.64 7.42
CA ALA A 242 -6.72 -14.10 7.02
C ALA A 242 -6.73 -15.07 5.84
N GLU A 243 -7.84 -15.76 5.58
CA GLU A 243 -7.96 -16.69 4.45
C GLU A 243 -8.21 -15.95 3.14
N THR A 244 -9.09 -14.96 3.16
CA THR A 244 -9.51 -14.21 1.96
C THR A 244 -8.72 -12.92 1.75
N LEU A 245 -8.03 -12.45 2.80
CA LEU A 245 -7.38 -11.14 2.88
C LEU A 245 -8.33 -9.98 2.60
N LYS A 246 -9.62 -10.13 2.91
CA LYS A 246 -10.62 -9.06 2.79
C LYS A 246 -10.85 -8.41 4.14
N GLU A 247 -11.02 -7.10 4.13
CA GLU A 247 -11.40 -6.36 5.33
C GLU A 247 -12.85 -6.68 5.72
N ILE A 248 -13.05 -6.94 7.01
CA ILE A 248 -14.36 -7.09 7.64
C ILE A 248 -14.74 -5.71 8.20
N PRO A 249 -15.84 -5.10 7.72
CA PRO A 249 -16.24 -3.77 8.19
C PRO A 249 -16.54 -3.77 9.69
N ILE A 250 -16.28 -2.64 10.34
CA ILE A 250 -16.65 -2.37 11.73
C ILE A 250 -17.63 -1.20 11.71
N GLU A 251 -18.71 -1.29 12.47
CA GLU A 251 -19.59 -0.15 12.73
C GLU A 251 -18.79 1.04 13.26
N SER A 252 -18.92 2.19 12.58
CA SER A 252 -18.10 3.36 12.93
C SER A 252 -18.58 3.98 14.23
N LEU A 253 -17.69 4.72 14.92
CA LEU A 253 -18.04 5.48 16.12
C LEU A 253 -19.25 6.40 15.87
N ASP A 254 -19.30 7.09 14.73
CA ASP A 254 -20.40 7.99 14.39
C ASP A 254 -21.72 7.24 14.19
N GLN A 255 -21.69 6.05 13.58
CA GLN A 255 -22.85 5.18 13.42
C GLN A 255 -23.36 4.70 14.78
N ALA A 256 -22.44 4.18 15.61
CA ALA A 256 -22.73 3.70 16.95
C ALA A 256 -23.33 4.81 17.83
N VAL A 257 -22.71 6.00 17.87
CA VAL A 257 -23.22 7.14 18.65
C VAL A 257 -24.58 7.59 18.13
N ALA A 258 -24.76 7.73 16.82
CA ALA A 258 -26.04 8.17 16.25
C ALA A 258 -27.18 7.16 16.45
N GLY A 259 -26.87 5.86 16.50
CA GLY A 259 -27.85 4.80 16.69
C GLY A 259 -28.25 4.57 18.16
N HIS A 260 -27.31 4.79 19.09
CA HIS A 260 -27.47 4.34 20.48
C HIS A 260 -27.46 5.47 21.52
N VAL A 261 -26.92 6.65 21.20
CA VAL A 261 -26.61 7.69 22.21
C VAL A 261 -27.40 8.98 21.99
N GLU A 262 -28.09 9.41 23.03
CA GLU A 262 -28.56 10.79 23.18
C GLU A 262 -27.85 11.46 24.36
N SER A 263 -27.40 12.70 24.20
CA SER A 263 -26.76 13.45 25.30
C SER A 263 -27.16 14.91 25.33
N SER A 264 -27.05 15.50 26.53
CA SER A 264 -27.16 16.94 26.76
C SER A 264 -26.26 17.39 27.90
N ILE A 265 -25.82 18.65 27.83
CA ILE A 265 -25.05 19.31 28.89
C ILE A 265 -25.86 20.51 29.37
N GLU A 266 -26.39 20.41 30.58
CA GLU A 266 -27.13 21.48 31.23
C GLU A 266 -26.23 22.29 32.17
N LYS A 267 -26.31 23.61 32.08
CA LYS A 267 -25.40 24.54 32.74
C LYS A 267 -26.12 25.20 33.92
N PHE A 268 -25.63 24.98 35.13
CA PHE A 268 -26.16 25.59 36.36
C PHE A 268 -25.12 26.56 36.97
N ALA A 269 -25.50 27.23 38.05
CA ALA A 269 -24.65 28.21 38.73
C ALA A 269 -23.32 27.58 39.18
N ASP A 270 -23.39 26.49 39.96
CA ASP A 270 -22.20 25.91 40.61
C ASP A 270 -21.80 24.53 40.04
N TYR A 271 -22.46 24.08 38.98
CA TYR A 271 -22.22 22.77 38.37
C TYR A 271 -22.74 22.69 36.93
N ILE A 272 -22.36 21.62 36.25
CA ILE A 272 -22.99 21.16 35.02
C ILE A 272 -23.57 19.76 35.20
N ALA A 273 -24.70 19.48 34.56
CA ALA A 273 -25.28 18.15 34.48
C ALA A 273 -25.05 17.58 33.08
N VAL A 274 -24.27 16.51 33.00
CA VAL A 274 -24.07 15.73 31.78
C VAL A 274 -25.06 14.58 31.81
N LYS A 275 -26.08 14.66 30.95
CA LYS A 275 -27.06 13.60 30.75
C LYS A 275 -26.68 12.79 29.52
N ILE A 276 -26.68 11.47 29.67
CA ILE A 276 -26.49 10.52 28.58
C ILE A 276 -27.55 9.42 28.66
N VAL A 277 -28.14 9.09 27.52
CA VAL A 277 -29.09 8.00 27.36
C VAL A 277 -28.49 7.04 26.35
N ILE A 278 -28.29 5.78 26.76
CA ILE A 278 -27.80 4.71 25.90
C ILE A 278 -28.88 3.63 25.83
N ASP A 279 -29.43 3.37 24.65
CA ASP A 279 -30.49 2.38 24.44
C ASP A 279 -31.67 2.51 25.43
N GLY A 280 -32.05 3.76 25.72
CA GLY A 280 -33.14 4.10 26.65
C GLY A 280 -32.75 4.11 28.14
N LYS A 281 -31.53 3.70 28.50
CA LYS A 281 -31.02 3.79 29.88
C LYS A 281 -30.35 5.14 30.12
N GLU A 282 -30.96 5.94 30.99
CA GLU A 282 -30.46 7.26 31.35
C GLU A 282 -29.43 7.20 32.49
N THR A 283 -28.37 8.00 32.35
CA THR A 283 -27.40 8.33 33.39
C THR A 283 -27.21 9.85 33.43
N VAL A 284 -27.19 10.42 34.63
CA VAL A 284 -26.93 11.85 34.83
C VAL A 284 -25.74 12.01 35.75
N GLN A 285 -24.75 12.76 35.29
CA GLN A 285 -23.53 13.06 36.05
C GLN A 285 -23.51 14.54 36.39
N ARG A 286 -23.21 14.84 37.66
CA ARG A 286 -22.99 16.20 38.14
C ARG A 286 -21.49 16.46 38.27
N ILE A 287 -21.01 17.49 37.58
CA ILE A 287 -19.61 17.93 37.62
C ILE A 287 -19.60 19.35 38.17
N GLU A 288 -18.83 19.57 39.24
CA GLU A 288 -18.70 20.90 39.86
C GLU A 288 -17.99 21.86 38.89
N ASP A 289 -18.57 23.05 38.73
CA ASP A 289 -18.04 24.12 37.90
C ASP A 289 -18.68 25.43 38.37
N ASP A 290 -17.93 26.22 39.13
CA ASP A 290 -18.33 27.51 39.67
C ASP A 290 -17.98 28.69 38.74
N SER A 291 -17.56 28.42 37.50
CA SER A 291 -17.22 29.45 36.52
C SER A 291 -18.43 30.33 36.21
N GLU A 292 -18.25 31.65 36.22
CA GLU A 292 -19.30 32.61 35.84
C GLU A 292 -19.68 32.49 34.36
N ASP A 293 -18.69 32.25 33.49
CA ASP A 293 -18.87 32.04 32.06
C ASP A 293 -18.72 30.56 31.70
N LYS A 294 -19.81 29.95 31.22
CA LYS A 294 -19.88 28.56 30.76
C LYS A 294 -20.16 28.45 29.24
N SER A 295 -19.95 29.53 28.49
CA SER A 295 -20.19 29.59 27.04
C SER A 295 -19.24 28.71 26.23
N TYR A 296 -18.08 28.36 26.80
CA TYR A 296 -17.08 27.47 26.19
C TYR A 296 -17.50 25.99 26.20
N LEU A 297 -18.54 25.63 26.95
CA LEU A 297 -19.06 24.27 27.04
C LEU A 297 -20.02 23.97 25.88
N ASN A 298 -19.89 22.77 25.35
CA ASN A 298 -20.79 22.21 24.35
C ASN A 298 -22.21 22.05 24.92
N ASP A 299 -23.20 21.91 24.03
CA ASP A 299 -24.58 21.59 24.43
C ASP A 299 -24.86 20.08 24.48
N LYS A 300 -24.01 19.28 23.82
CA LYS A 300 -24.01 17.82 23.80
C LYS A 300 -22.59 17.29 23.97
N LEU A 301 -22.45 16.03 24.40
CA LEU A 301 -21.15 15.37 24.39
C LEU A 301 -20.65 15.22 22.95
N GLY A 302 -19.39 15.58 22.72
CA GLY A 302 -18.68 15.23 21.51
C GLY A 302 -17.92 13.92 21.68
N PHE A 303 -17.84 13.11 20.64
CA PHE A 303 -16.99 11.91 20.60
C PHE A 303 -16.07 12.01 19.39
N GLY A 304 -14.86 11.45 19.49
CA GLY A 304 -13.89 11.43 18.38
C GLY A 304 -12.58 12.17 18.61
N ALA A 305 -12.49 13.05 19.62
CA ALA A 305 -11.23 13.73 19.95
C ALA A 305 -10.20 12.78 20.57
N VAL A 306 -10.66 11.86 21.43
CA VAL A 306 -9.84 10.81 22.02
C VAL A 306 -10.54 9.47 21.80
N VAL A 307 -9.99 8.66 20.90
CA VAL A 307 -10.51 7.34 20.52
C VAL A 307 -9.39 6.32 20.63
N ARG A 308 -9.61 5.25 21.39
CA ARG A 308 -8.69 4.13 21.54
C ARG A 308 -9.40 2.85 21.16
N HIS A 309 -8.65 1.93 20.57
CA HIS A 309 -9.15 0.60 20.27
C HIS A 309 -8.27 -0.43 20.98
N SER A 310 -8.91 -1.49 21.45
CA SER A 310 -8.28 -2.59 22.17
C SER A 310 -9.00 -3.90 21.82
N ILE A 311 -8.37 -5.02 22.21
CA ILE A 311 -9.04 -6.30 22.30
C ILE A 311 -9.10 -6.66 23.78
N GLU A 312 -10.31 -6.83 24.30
CA GLU A 312 -10.57 -7.17 25.70
C GLU A 312 -11.40 -8.45 25.72
N GLU A 313 -10.91 -9.46 26.45
CA GLU A 313 -11.57 -10.78 26.54
C GLU A 313 -11.93 -11.38 25.16
N GLY A 314 -11.08 -11.14 24.16
CA GLY A 314 -11.28 -11.63 22.79
C GLY A 314 -12.26 -10.81 21.94
N ARG A 315 -12.76 -9.68 22.44
CA ARG A 315 -13.70 -8.82 21.71
C ARG A 315 -13.05 -7.49 21.35
N LEU A 316 -13.39 -6.97 20.17
CA LEU A 316 -12.99 -5.63 19.78
C LEU A 316 -13.71 -4.62 20.68
N VAL A 317 -12.96 -3.68 21.24
CA VAL A 317 -13.46 -2.60 22.09
C VAL A 317 -12.97 -1.25 21.56
N THR A 318 -13.87 -0.27 21.55
CA THR A 318 -13.56 1.14 21.29
C THR A 318 -13.90 1.96 22.52
N LEU A 319 -12.93 2.73 23.01
CA LEU A 319 -13.12 3.73 24.06
C LEU A 319 -13.04 5.12 23.42
N ALA A 320 -14.12 5.90 23.55
CA ALA A 320 -14.22 7.26 23.03
C ALA A 320 -14.56 8.25 24.16
N ALA A 321 -13.68 9.24 24.39
CA ALA A 321 -13.92 10.21 25.45
C ALA A 321 -15.04 11.19 25.08
N GLY A 322 -15.99 11.37 25.99
CA GLY A 322 -17.11 12.31 25.89
C GLY A 322 -16.66 13.73 26.24
N SER A 323 -16.43 14.54 25.21
CA SER A 323 -15.97 15.92 25.35
C SER A 323 -17.12 16.87 25.71
N ILE A 324 -16.91 17.66 26.77
CA ILE A 324 -17.81 18.74 27.19
C ILE A 324 -17.35 20.11 26.68
N SER A 325 -16.11 20.21 26.21
CA SER A 325 -15.52 21.39 25.57
C SER A 325 -14.35 20.95 24.68
N PRO A 326 -13.66 21.86 23.96
CA PRO A 326 -12.50 21.50 23.14
C PRO A 326 -11.36 20.81 23.90
N ALA A 327 -11.25 21.01 25.22
CA ALA A 327 -10.19 20.47 26.05
C ALA A 327 -10.68 19.71 27.30
N GLY A 328 -11.99 19.70 27.57
CA GLY A 328 -12.60 19.07 28.74
C GLY A 328 -13.41 17.83 28.38
N PHE A 329 -13.33 16.81 29.23
CA PHE A 329 -14.02 15.53 29.06
C PHE A 329 -14.76 15.16 30.35
N ALA A 330 -15.93 14.53 30.23
CA ALA A 330 -16.76 14.14 31.38
C ALA A 330 -16.69 12.64 31.69
N GLY A 331 -16.34 11.82 30.71
CA GLY A 331 -16.33 10.37 30.83
C GLY A 331 -15.89 9.70 29.53
N ASP A 332 -15.92 8.38 29.54
CA ASP A 332 -15.53 7.55 28.42
C ASP A 332 -16.71 6.66 27.99
N LEU A 333 -17.03 6.69 26.70
CA LEU A 333 -17.95 5.76 26.06
C LEU A 333 -17.18 4.51 25.66
N GLN A 334 -17.49 3.38 26.28
CA GLN A 334 -16.96 2.08 25.90
C GLN A 334 -17.97 1.36 25.00
N ILE A 335 -17.52 0.98 23.81
CA ILE A 335 -18.29 0.24 22.81
C ILE A 335 -17.63 -1.11 22.64
N THR A 336 -18.35 -2.19 22.91
CA THR A 336 -17.89 -3.53 22.56
C THR A 336 -18.66 -4.06 21.37
N TYR A 337 -17.94 -4.67 20.44
CA TYR A 337 -18.49 -5.20 19.21
C TYR A 337 -18.64 -6.71 19.27
N ARG A 338 -19.62 -7.25 18.54
CA ARG A 338 -19.64 -8.64 18.12
C ARG A 338 -19.60 -8.74 16.61
N TYR A 339 -19.16 -9.88 16.10
CA TYR A 339 -19.33 -10.21 14.71
C TYR A 339 -20.79 -10.58 14.42
N ASP A 340 -21.32 -10.07 13.30
CA ASP A 340 -22.65 -10.39 12.80
C ASP A 340 -22.52 -11.15 11.47
N GLU A 341 -22.82 -12.44 11.49
CA GLU A 341 -22.66 -13.32 10.32
C GLU A 341 -23.58 -12.93 9.16
N GLU A 342 -24.79 -12.45 9.45
CA GLU A 342 -25.78 -12.10 8.42
C GLU A 342 -25.33 -10.89 7.59
N SER A 343 -24.73 -9.89 8.24
CA SER A 343 -24.25 -8.68 7.58
C SER A 343 -22.73 -8.67 7.31
N ASN A 344 -22.01 -9.72 7.72
CA ASN A 344 -20.57 -9.91 7.55
C ASN A 344 -19.77 -8.69 8.03
N ARG A 345 -20.07 -8.21 9.24
CA ARG A 345 -19.41 -7.05 9.85
C ARG A 345 -19.45 -7.10 11.38
N PHE A 346 -18.57 -6.33 12.02
CA PHE A 346 -18.66 -6.05 13.45
C PHE A 346 -19.70 -4.96 13.71
N VAL A 347 -20.64 -5.23 14.62
CA VAL A 347 -21.71 -4.33 15.05
C VAL A 347 -21.64 -4.12 16.56
N VAL A 348 -22.22 -3.02 17.04
CA VAL A 348 -22.34 -2.77 18.48
C VAL A 348 -23.10 -3.93 19.15
N ASP A 349 -22.48 -4.52 20.16
CA ASP A 349 -23.10 -5.52 21.03
C ASP A 349 -23.51 -4.91 22.37
N ARG A 350 -22.62 -4.10 22.96
CA ARG A 350 -22.85 -3.42 24.23
C ARG A 350 -22.17 -2.06 24.23
N MET A 351 -22.83 -1.07 24.81
CA MET A 351 -22.30 0.28 24.98
C MET A 351 -22.55 0.78 26.39
N GLU A 352 -21.52 1.35 27.01
CA GLU A 352 -21.55 1.87 28.38
C GLU A 352 -20.81 3.19 28.46
N TYR A 353 -21.20 4.04 29.42
CA TYR A 353 -20.54 5.31 29.65
C TYR A 353 -20.13 5.44 31.10
N ASP A 354 -18.82 5.47 31.30
CA ASP A 354 -18.22 5.59 32.62
C ASP A 354 -17.78 7.03 32.86
N ARG A 355 -17.96 7.49 34.09
CA ARG A 355 -17.45 8.79 34.52
C ARG A 355 -15.93 8.74 34.53
N LEU A 356 -15.28 9.83 34.13
CA LEU A 356 -13.88 10.05 34.44
C LEU A 356 -13.80 10.23 35.97
N GLU A 357 -13.48 9.17 36.71
CA GLU A 357 -13.10 9.32 38.12
C GLU A 357 -11.89 10.26 38.19
N GLU A 358 -11.83 11.14 39.20
CA GLU A 358 -10.70 12.04 39.45
C GLU A 358 -9.44 11.25 39.83
N GLN A 359 -8.85 10.52 38.89
CA GLN A 359 -7.51 9.97 38.98
C GLN A 359 -6.86 9.92 37.59
N ARG A 360 -6.19 11.02 37.23
CA ARG A 360 -4.88 10.98 36.58
C ARG A 360 -3.98 12.08 37.12
#